data_AF-A0A1B9GS95-F1
#
_entry.id   AF-A0A1B9GS95-F1
#
_cell.length_a   1.000
_cell.length_b   1.000
_cell.length_c   1.000
_cell.angle_alpha   90.00
_cell.angle_beta   90.00
_cell.angle_gamma   90.00
#
_symmetry.space_group_name_H-M   'P 1'
#
loop_
_entity.id
_entity.type
_entity.pdbx_description
1 polymer ?
#
loop_
_entity_poly.entity_id
_entity_poly.type
_entity_poly.pdbx_seq_one_letter_code
_entity_poly.pdbx_strand_id
1 'polypeptide(L)'
;MGPSVPPEPGRRPLANRSASCPQPAVIPQLSGCDHIGPTLDHPSSIPNEAPSAPQTSAVSRQGPIFQSFQPSAGTGSDEQIPAEWSDMDFSWILDDVQIAGDTEDLSTPLDDATRLHCLWLFFTNQSASGLEMNIARFHERLESSNEEDRPHPALLNAIASPIQSVRMREQYFLRNVEVSLQKAFREQKRLPKIMLDLLRAEILLAEYMWTYAREAEVKPTRIALAACFDQIPSSSDVTPSKVTHLRLKRNPLFLPPNDAIDIADRVYAFWSFVLLDICASVASKMPINIDLFTIKTPLPKPWNAYMGPTSDLQSDRRLTDIFRPNPPPIQSDFGYIIQATFLLHVASLQLLERFPLADQDSSTSPVETSLKGSWAMQRSNQSISRKDLSTAVDRLVQETPDRLRWKGVRTAQGVTTPSSAISLYFIVCSTRIHIADTNTYQVSNDSAMYHVRRMIDSIRLLEPAQNAQLGLAIYILWDLAALVLLREIKRLRRQGNDIAFEKVVAKGDSLGLAVVTLEADLDFLIGTLTVLSIDRPLLLEEVQGLARLRDSPPSDVDPDDDGMRNDEPTSENNPSSVSAALLTTP
;
A
#
# COMPACT_ATOMS: atom_id res chain seq x y z
N MET A 1 59.72 24.72 27.15
CA MET A 1 60.59 24.32 26.03
C MET A 1 59.66 23.70 25.00
N GLY A 2 59.11 24.46 24.05
CA GLY A 2 59.77 24.88 22.81
C GLY A 2 59.25 23.96 21.67
N PRO A 3 58.80 24.49 20.52
CA PRO A 3 57.47 24.20 19.97
C PRO A 3 57.45 23.37 18.69
N SER A 4 56.33 22.69 18.41
CA SER A 4 56.05 22.03 17.13
C SER A 4 55.07 22.87 16.28
N VAL A 5 55.54 23.23 15.09
CA VAL A 5 54.85 24.00 14.03
C VAL A 5 54.24 23.02 13.01
N PRO A 6 53.07 23.32 12.39
CA PRO A 6 52.36 22.40 11.49
C PRO A 6 52.80 22.57 10.02
N PRO A 7 52.51 21.62 9.11
CA PRO A 7 52.76 21.81 7.68
C PRO A 7 51.51 22.33 6.93
N GLU A 8 51.72 23.41 6.18
CA GLU A 8 50.83 23.95 5.14
C GLU A 8 51.26 23.47 3.72
N PRO A 9 50.47 23.74 2.66
CA PRO A 9 50.27 22.84 1.52
C PRO A 9 51.09 23.17 0.26
N GLY A 10 51.44 22.14 -0.49
CA GLY A 10 52.16 22.25 -1.77
C GLY A 10 51.23 22.45 -2.99
N ARG A 11 51.50 23.52 -3.76
CA ARG A 11 50.90 23.87 -5.06
C ARG A 11 51.60 23.14 -6.24
N ARG A 12 50.77 22.65 -7.18
CA ARG A 12 50.82 22.60 -8.68
C ARG A 12 52.13 22.23 -9.43
N PRO A 13 51.99 21.63 -10.65
CA PRO A 13 52.04 22.47 -11.85
C PRO A 13 50.97 22.18 -12.93
N LEU A 14 50.79 23.19 -13.78
CA LEU A 14 49.92 23.33 -14.96
C LEU A 14 50.58 22.76 -16.23
N ALA A 15 49.73 22.57 -17.27
CA ALA A 15 49.96 22.45 -18.73
C ALA A 15 49.49 21.09 -19.28
N ASN A 16 48.74 20.94 -20.39
CA ASN A 16 48.47 21.85 -21.49
C ASN A 16 47.15 21.49 -22.21
N ARG A 17 46.52 22.52 -22.80
CA ARG A 17 45.42 22.45 -23.76
C ARG A 17 45.91 21.97 -25.14
N SER A 18 45.09 21.20 -25.83
CA SER A 18 44.95 21.31 -27.29
C SER A 18 43.57 20.81 -27.73
N ALA A 19 42.92 21.65 -28.53
CA ALA A 19 41.56 21.52 -29.02
C ALA A 19 41.49 20.73 -30.34
N SER A 20 40.40 20.01 -30.57
CA SER A 20 39.85 19.76 -31.93
C SER A 20 38.48 19.09 -31.87
N CYS A 21 37.42 19.87 -32.10
CA CYS A 21 36.26 19.47 -32.90
C CYS A 21 36.53 19.90 -34.36
N PRO A 22 35.88 19.38 -35.43
CA PRO A 22 34.45 19.03 -35.41
C PRO A 22 33.96 17.87 -36.35
N GLN A 23 32.70 17.46 -36.11
CA GLN A 23 31.63 17.20 -37.10
C GLN A 23 31.48 15.83 -37.83
N PRO A 24 30.29 15.54 -38.44
CA PRO A 24 29.40 14.44 -38.02
C PRO A 24 29.11 13.41 -39.14
N ALA A 25 28.47 12.30 -38.80
CA ALA A 25 27.97 11.32 -39.77
C ALA A 25 26.80 10.51 -39.16
N VAL A 26 25.82 9.98 -39.88
CA VAL A 26 25.22 10.16 -41.22
C VAL A 26 23.89 9.40 -41.08
N ILE A 27 22.81 9.96 -41.64
CA ILE A 27 21.49 9.31 -41.77
C ILE A 27 21.54 8.30 -42.93
N PRO A 28 20.87 7.13 -42.83
CA PRO A 28 20.43 6.41 -44.01
C PRO A 28 18.89 6.46 -44.14
N GLN A 29 18.44 7.16 -45.18
CA GLN A 29 17.18 6.89 -45.88
C GLN A 29 17.52 6.34 -47.27
N LEU A 30 16.74 5.34 -47.73
CA LEU A 30 16.42 4.98 -49.12
C LEU A 30 15.23 3.99 -49.00
N SER A 31 13.98 4.33 -49.36
CA SER A 31 13.39 4.42 -50.72
C SER A 31 13.58 3.12 -51.52
N GLY A 32 12.59 2.43 -52.09
CA GLY A 32 11.14 2.59 -52.17
C GLY A 32 10.49 1.43 -52.96
N CYS A 33 9.16 1.47 -53.02
CA CYS A 33 8.15 0.82 -53.89
C CYS A 33 8.56 -0.22 -54.98
N ASP A 34 7.81 -1.32 -55.07
CA ASP A 34 6.83 -1.50 -56.17
C ASP A 34 5.85 -2.68 -55.99
N HIS A 35 4.70 -2.49 -56.66
CA HIS A 35 3.46 -3.28 -56.69
C HIS A 35 3.59 -4.73 -57.18
N ILE A 36 2.67 -5.60 -56.75
CA ILE A 36 1.82 -6.48 -57.60
C ILE A 36 0.67 -7.03 -56.73
N GLY A 37 -0.56 -6.84 -57.23
CA GLY A 37 -1.81 -7.42 -56.71
C GLY A 37 -2.10 -8.82 -57.26
N PRO A 38 -3.34 -9.34 -57.08
CA PRO A 38 -3.58 -10.66 -56.52
C PRO A 38 -3.80 -11.77 -57.57
N THR A 39 -3.59 -13.02 -57.15
CA THR A 39 -4.06 -14.21 -57.88
C THR A 39 -4.78 -15.16 -56.93
N LEU A 40 -6.06 -15.35 -57.23
CA LEU A 40 -6.90 -16.49 -56.84
C LEU A 40 -6.26 -17.78 -57.36
N ASP A 41 -6.25 -18.83 -56.55
CA ASP A 41 -6.52 -20.22 -56.98
C ASP A 41 -6.67 -21.16 -55.76
N HIS A 42 -7.88 -21.69 -55.60
CA HIS A 42 -8.19 -23.02 -55.04
C HIS A 42 -8.46 -23.96 -56.24
N PRO A 43 -8.46 -25.31 -56.15
CA PRO A 43 -8.60 -26.21 -54.99
C PRO A 43 -7.47 -27.27 -54.95
N SER A 44 -7.32 -28.26 -54.07
CA SER A 44 -8.23 -29.29 -53.55
C SER A 44 -7.36 -30.26 -52.72
N SER A 45 -7.81 -30.70 -51.55
CA SER A 45 -7.84 -32.10 -51.07
C SER A 45 -7.99 -32.16 -49.54
N ILE A 46 -9.17 -32.62 -49.12
CA ILE A 46 -9.54 -32.94 -47.74
C ILE A 46 -9.35 -34.45 -47.55
N PRO A 47 -8.74 -34.91 -46.45
CA PRO A 47 -9.17 -36.15 -45.82
C PRO A 47 -9.91 -35.83 -44.52
N ASN A 48 -11.07 -36.46 -44.39
CA ASN A 48 -11.92 -36.51 -43.20
C ASN A 48 -11.17 -37.06 -41.99
N GLU A 49 -11.02 -36.27 -40.94
CA GLU A 49 -10.98 -36.77 -39.57
C GLU A 49 -11.90 -35.90 -38.70
N ALA A 50 -12.84 -36.57 -38.03
CA ALA A 50 -13.85 -35.94 -37.19
C ALA A 50 -13.18 -35.33 -35.94
N PRO A 51 -13.42 -34.06 -35.59
CA PRO A 51 -12.92 -33.51 -34.35
C PRO A 51 -13.73 -34.08 -33.18
N SER A 52 -13.02 -34.84 -32.34
CA SER A 52 -13.48 -35.30 -31.04
C SER A 52 -13.93 -34.10 -30.20
N ALA A 53 -15.04 -34.26 -29.48
CA ALA A 53 -15.61 -33.25 -28.59
C ALA A 53 -14.53 -32.63 -27.68
N PRO A 54 -14.53 -31.31 -27.46
CA PRO A 54 -13.60 -30.69 -26.52
C PRO A 54 -13.91 -31.24 -25.12
N GLN A 55 -12.95 -32.00 -24.59
CA GLN A 55 -12.92 -32.34 -23.18
C GLN A 55 -12.94 -31.02 -22.41
N THR A 56 -14.01 -30.80 -21.65
CA THR A 56 -14.08 -29.76 -20.63
C THR A 56 -13.02 -30.08 -19.59
N SER A 57 -11.81 -29.55 -19.81
CA SER A 57 -10.79 -29.44 -18.80
C SER A 57 -11.39 -28.60 -17.68
N ALA A 58 -11.64 -29.25 -16.55
CA ALA A 58 -11.99 -28.58 -15.32
C ALA A 58 -10.86 -27.58 -15.02
N VAL A 59 -11.13 -26.31 -15.30
CA VAL A 59 -10.29 -25.20 -14.85
C VAL A 59 -10.21 -25.31 -13.34
N SER A 60 -9.03 -25.69 -12.84
CA SER A 60 -8.71 -25.61 -11.42
C SER A 60 -9.04 -24.19 -10.95
N ARG A 61 -10.10 -24.06 -10.15
CA ARG A 61 -10.49 -22.80 -9.50
C ARG A 61 -9.53 -22.52 -8.34
N GLN A 62 -8.24 -22.34 -8.64
CA GLN A 62 -7.35 -21.62 -7.75
C GLN A 62 -7.75 -20.14 -7.84
N GLY A 63 -8.66 -19.72 -6.96
CA GLY A 63 -8.97 -18.30 -6.79
C GLY A 63 -7.71 -17.55 -6.32
N PRO A 64 -7.52 -16.29 -6.73
CA PRO A 64 -6.37 -15.50 -6.31
C PRO A 64 -6.36 -15.32 -4.78
N ILE A 65 -5.19 -15.44 -4.16
CA ILE A 65 -4.99 -15.16 -2.74
C ILE A 65 -5.23 -13.68 -2.49
N PHE A 66 -6.02 -13.37 -1.47
CA PHE A 66 -6.52 -12.03 -1.19
C PHE A 66 -5.53 -11.23 -0.36
N GLN A 67 -5.28 -9.97 -0.75
CA GLN A 67 -4.35 -9.06 -0.07
C GLN A 67 -4.93 -7.69 0.11
N SER A 68 -4.55 -7.04 1.20
CA SER A 68 -4.94 -5.69 1.53
C SER A 68 -3.84 -4.66 1.25
N PHE A 69 -2.57 -5.03 1.37
CA PHE A 69 -1.43 -4.18 0.99
C PHE A 69 -0.50 -4.87 -0.01
N GLN A 70 0.49 -4.10 -0.51
CA GLN A 70 1.34 -4.54 -1.61
C GLN A 70 2.31 -5.65 -1.22
N PRO A 71 2.58 -6.60 -2.13
CA PRO A 71 3.60 -7.59 -1.92
C PRO A 71 4.92 -6.90 -1.62
N SER A 72 5.62 -7.37 -0.59
CA SER A 72 7.02 -7.00 -0.46
C SER A 72 7.70 -7.54 -1.72
N ALA A 73 8.23 -6.61 -2.50
CA ALA A 73 8.77 -6.87 -3.83
C ALA A 73 10.15 -7.53 -3.72
N GLY A 74 10.32 -8.51 -2.83
CA GLY A 74 11.51 -9.33 -2.76
C GLY A 74 11.86 -9.78 -4.17
N THR A 75 13.05 -9.38 -4.62
CA THR A 75 13.70 -9.98 -5.78
C THR A 75 13.46 -11.47 -5.69
N GLY A 76 12.86 -12.06 -6.73
CA GLY A 76 12.42 -13.45 -6.75
C GLY A 76 13.31 -14.33 -5.88
N SER A 77 12.69 -14.99 -4.91
CA SER A 77 13.33 -15.83 -3.92
C SER A 77 14.46 -16.68 -4.52
N ASP A 78 15.70 -16.24 -4.38
CA ASP A 78 16.86 -17.15 -4.39
C ASP A 78 16.82 -18.05 -3.14
N GLU A 79 15.94 -17.78 -2.17
CA GLU A 79 15.56 -18.73 -1.12
C GLU A 79 14.71 -19.86 -1.73
N GLN A 80 15.36 -21.00 -2.00
CA GLN A 80 14.68 -22.22 -2.40
C GLN A 80 13.80 -22.70 -1.24
N ILE A 81 12.53 -22.93 -1.54
CA ILE A 81 11.64 -23.71 -0.65
C ILE A 81 12.32 -25.09 -0.45
N PRO A 82 12.38 -25.62 0.78
CA PRO A 82 12.98 -26.94 1.03
C PRO A 82 12.41 -28.00 0.07
N ALA A 83 13.28 -28.83 -0.52
CA ALA A 83 12.88 -29.84 -1.52
C ALA A 83 11.84 -30.85 -0.97
N GLU A 84 11.86 -31.09 0.35
CA GLU A 84 10.89 -31.94 1.03
C GLU A 84 9.45 -31.43 0.90
N TRP A 85 9.28 -30.13 0.62
CA TRP A 85 7.98 -29.50 0.45
C TRP A 85 7.53 -29.44 -1.01
N SER A 86 8.42 -29.62 -1.98
CA SER A 86 8.06 -29.65 -3.41
C SER A 86 7.45 -30.99 -3.84
N ASP A 87 7.71 -32.06 -3.09
CA ASP A 87 7.34 -33.44 -3.45
C ASP A 87 6.05 -33.94 -2.78
N MET A 88 5.40 -33.12 -1.93
CA MET A 88 4.18 -33.53 -1.24
C MET A 88 2.93 -33.29 -2.11
N ASP A 89 2.17 -34.35 -2.42
CA ASP A 89 0.88 -34.30 -3.10
C ASP A 89 -0.26 -34.04 -2.09
N PHE A 90 -1.00 -32.95 -2.31
CA PHE A 90 -2.03 -32.45 -1.40
C PHE A 90 -3.42 -32.35 -2.04
N SER A 91 -3.62 -32.97 -3.20
CA SER A 91 -4.91 -33.02 -3.89
C SER A 91 -6.04 -33.54 -2.99
N TRP A 92 -5.74 -34.44 -2.06
CA TRP A 92 -6.69 -35.04 -1.10
C TRP A 92 -7.32 -34.04 -0.10
N ILE A 93 -6.68 -32.90 0.21
CA ILE A 93 -7.25 -31.90 1.14
C ILE A 93 -8.41 -31.12 0.49
N LEU A 94 -8.34 -30.91 -0.82
CA LEU A 94 -9.45 -30.31 -1.57
C LEU A 94 -10.64 -31.27 -1.70
N ASP A 95 -10.38 -32.58 -1.68
CA ASP A 95 -11.40 -33.62 -1.67
C ASP A 95 -12.11 -33.73 -0.30
N ASP A 96 -11.38 -33.58 0.82
CA ASP A 96 -11.97 -33.59 2.17
C ASP A 96 -12.86 -32.36 2.46
N VAL A 97 -12.55 -31.20 1.87
CA VAL A 97 -13.37 -29.98 2.01
C VAL A 97 -14.75 -30.11 1.33
N GLN A 98 -14.89 -31.00 0.32
CA GLN A 98 -16.19 -31.31 -0.29
C GLN A 98 -17.02 -32.32 0.50
N ILE A 99 -16.41 -33.10 1.41
CA ILE A 99 -17.09 -34.13 2.21
C ILE A 99 -17.61 -33.57 3.54
N ALA A 100 -17.03 -32.48 4.05
CA ALA A 100 -17.46 -31.81 5.30
C ALA A 100 -18.74 -30.95 5.17
N GLY A 101 -19.73 -31.46 4.44
CA GLY A 101 -21.07 -30.88 4.31
C GLY A 101 -21.95 -31.05 5.56
N ASP A 102 -21.52 -31.80 6.56
CA ASP A 102 -22.30 -32.05 7.78
C ASP A 102 -21.46 -31.78 9.03
N THR A 103 -21.66 -30.62 9.66
CA THR A 103 -21.54 -30.37 11.11
C THR A 103 -20.34 -31.02 11.86
N GLU A 104 -19.17 -31.14 11.25
CA GLU A 104 -17.96 -31.38 12.04
C GLU A 104 -17.64 -30.11 12.82
N ASP A 105 -17.40 -30.28 14.12
CA ASP A 105 -17.18 -29.22 15.10
C ASP A 105 -15.98 -28.36 14.64
N LEU A 106 -16.27 -27.19 14.04
CA LEU A 106 -15.30 -26.23 13.50
C LEU A 106 -14.32 -25.68 14.56
N SER A 107 -14.46 -26.13 15.82
CA SER A 107 -13.53 -25.93 16.94
C SER A 107 -12.41 -26.97 17.05
N THR A 108 -12.43 -28.02 16.23
CA THR A 108 -11.43 -29.10 16.33
C THR A 108 -10.07 -28.62 15.82
N PRO A 109 -8.97 -28.83 16.57
CA PRO A 109 -7.62 -28.52 16.11
C PRO A 109 -7.30 -29.19 14.78
N LEU A 110 -6.55 -28.49 13.94
CA LEU A 110 -6.05 -29.07 12.70
C LEU A 110 -5.06 -30.18 13.01
N ASP A 111 -5.07 -31.21 12.17
CA ASP A 111 -4.00 -32.18 12.14
C ASP A 111 -2.70 -31.53 11.68
N ASP A 112 -1.58 -32.16 12.02
CA ASP A 112 -0.26 -31.61 11.74
C ASP A 112 0.00 -31.47 10.23
N ALA A 113 -0.59 -32.35 9.41
CA ALA A 113 -0.47 -32.30 7.96
C ALA A 113 -1.17 -31.07 7.34
N THR A 114 -2.41 -30.77 7.74
CA THR A 114 -3.10 -29.57 7.24
C THR A 114 -2.40 -28.30 7.71
N ARG A 115 -1.87 -28.27 8.94
CA ARG A 115 -1.09 -27.12 9.42
C ARG A 115 0.17 -26.88 8.59
N LEU A 116 0.90 -27.95 8.24
CA LEU A 116 2.07 -27.86 7.38
C LEU A 116 1.70 -27.39 5.97
N HIS A 117 0.58 -27.86 5.42
CA HIS A 117 0.06 -27.41 4.13
C HIS A 117 -0.29 -25.90 4.13
N CYS A 118 -0.88 -25.39 5.21
CA CYS A 118 -1.14 -23.95 5.36
C CYS A 118 0.16 -23.14 5.32
N LEU A 119 1.19 -23.59 6.04
CA LEU A 119 2.50 -22.95 6.02
C LEU A 119 3.10 -22.97 4.61
N TRP A 120 2.99 -24.09 3.90
CA TRP A 120 3.47 -24.21 2.52
C TRP A 120 2.77 -23.22 1.57
N LEU A 121 1.44 -23.13 1.63
CA LEU A 121 0.66 -22.20 0.81
C LEU A 121 1.04 -20.73 1.09
N PHE A 122 1.27 -20.39 2.36
CA PHE A 122 1.73 -19.07 2.76
C PHE A 122 3.12 -18.78 2.20
N PHE A 123 4.10 -19.66 2.42
CA PHE A 123 5.48 -19.42 1.97
C PHE A 123 5.64 -19.41 0.45
N THR A 124 4.89 -20.26 -0.26
CA THR A 124 4.85 -20.26 -1.73
C THR A 124 4.33 -18.95 -2.29
N ASN A 125 3.47 -18.25 -1.54
CA ASN A 125 2.88 -16.96 -1.90
C ASN A 125 3.32 -15.84 -0.96
N GLN A 126 4.48 -15.97 -0.33
CA GLN A 126 4.91 -15.05 0.72
C GLN A 126 5.11 -13.64 0.18
N SER A 127 5.70 -13.51 -1.01
CA SER A 127 5.86 -12.24 -1.69
C SER A 127 4.51 -11.54 -1.78
N ALA A 128 3.48 -12.29 -2.19
CA ALA A 128 2.08 -11.88 -2.23
C ALA A 128 1.58 -11.41 -0.84
N SER A 129 1.79 -12.18 0.23
CA SER A 129 1.28 -11.88 1.59
C SER A 129 1.74 -10.56 2.25
N GLY A 130 2.65 -9.78 1.65
CA GLY A 130 3.11 -8.49 2.19
C GLY A 130 3.99 -8.58 3.45
N LEU A 131 4.11 -9.76 4.05
CA LEU A 131 4.94 -10.01 5.23
C LEU A 131 6.10 -10.97 4.91
N GLU A 132 7.27 -10.39 4.64
CA GLU A 132 8.50 -11.15 4.45
C GLU A 132 9.14 -11.58 5.79
N MET A 133 9.69 -12.79 5.77
CA MET A 133 10.45 -13.44 6.85
C MET A 133 11.37 -14.48 6.23
N ASN A 134 12.52 -14.73 6.85
CA ASN A 134 13.46 -15.73 6.36
C ASN A 134 12.88 -17.16 6.51
N ILE A 135 12.73 -17.87 5.40
CA ILE A 135 12.05 -19.18 5.36
C ILE A 135 12.87 -20.22 6.13
N ALA A 136 14.18 -20.26 5.88
CA ALA A 136 15.09 -21.23 6.50
C ALA A 136 15.08 -21.13 8.04
N ARG A 137 15.16 -19.92 8.59
CA ARG A 137 15.08 -19.66 10.03
C ARG A 137 13.72 -20.02 10.61
N PHE A 138 12.65 -19.74 9.88
CA PHE A 138 11.31 -20.13 10.33
C PHE A 138 11.21 -21.65 10.45
N HIS A 139 11.74 -22.39 9.47
CA HIS A 139 11.79 -23.85 9.48
C HIS A 139 12.62 -24.40 10.65
N GLU A 140 13.83 -23.88 10.84
CA GLU A 140 14.71 -24.25 11.96
C GLU A 140 14.00 -24.07 13.31
N ARG A 141 13.28 -22.96 13.48
CA ARG A 141 12.49 -22.71 14.68
C ARG A 141 11.32 -23.68 14.81
N LEU A 142 10.64 -24.01 13.72
CA LEU A 142 9.50 -24.93 13.71
C LEU A 142 9.92 -26.35 14.17
N GLU A 143 11.10 -26.80 13.75
CA GLU A 143 11.68 -28.10 14.09
C GLU A 143 12.36 -28.14 15.46
N SER A 144 12.55 -26.98 16.10
CA SER A 144 13.23 -26.90 17.39
C SER A 144 12.59 -27.82 18.43
N SER A 145 13.43 -28.56 19.15
CA SER A 145 12.99 -29.39 20.28
C SER A 145 12.57 -28.55 21.48
N ASN A 146 13.03 -27.29 21.56
CA ASN A 146 12.69 -26.37 22.64
C ASN A 146 11.42 -25.58 22.30
N GLU A 147 10.39 -25.71 23.14
CA GLU A 147 9.11 -25.01 22.95
C GLU A 147 9.24 -23.48 22.99
N GLU A 148 10.25 -22.95 23.69
CA GLU A 148 10.48 -21.51 23.75
C GLU A 148 10.94 -20.91 22.42
N ASP A 149 11.70 -21.67 21.62
CA ASP A 149 12.31 -21.20 20.37
C ASP A 149 11.38 -21.38 19.16
N ARG A 150 10.35 -22.23 19.31
CA ARG A 150 9.31 -22.45 18.29
C ARG A 150 8.55 -21.16 17.97
N PRO A 151 8.05 -21.00 16.72
CA PRO A 151 7.17 -19.89 16.36
C PRO A 151 5.96 -19.85 17.29
N HIS A 152 5.60 -18.66 17.75
CA HIS A 152 4.49 -18.51 18.67
C HIS A 152 3.15 -18.95 18.04
N PRO A 153 2.24 -19.63 18.77
CA PRO A 153 0.96 -20.08 18.23
C PRO A 153 0.09 -18.97 17.61
N ALA A 154 0.20 -17.74 18.11
CA ALA A 154 -0.48 -16.59 17.50
C ALA A 154 -0.05 -16.37 16.04
N LEU A 155 1.25 -16.48 15.74
CA LEU A 155 1.76 -16.33 14.38
C LEU A 155 1.32 -17.49 13.49
N LEU A 156 1.38 -18.73 14.00
CA LEU A 156 0.98 -19.91 13.24
C LEU A 156 -0.50 -19.87 12.83
N ASN A 157 -1.39 -19.48 13.75
CA ASN A 157 -2.81 -19.32 13.43
C ASN A 157 -3.06 -18.12 12.50
N ALA A 158 -2.31 -17.03 12.64
CA ALA A 158 -2.44 -15.86 11.78
C ALA A 158 -2.00 -16.16 10.34
N ILE A 159 -0.98 -16.99 10.13
CA ILE A 159 -0.52 -17.43 8.81
C ILE A 159 -1.59 -18.27 8.07
N ALA A 160 -2.37 -19.06 8.80
CA ALA A 160 -3.39 -19.93 8.20
C ALA A 160 -4.67 -19.17 7.79
N SER A 161 -4.96 -18.04 8.43
CA SER A 161 -6.20 -17.26 8.23
C SER A 161 -6.45 -16.73 6.79
N PRO A 162 -5.44 -16.25 6.03
CA PRO A 162 -5.66 -15.66 4.70
C PRO A 162 -5.89 -16.68 3.57
N ILE A 163 -5.81 -17.98 3.87
CA ILE A 163 -5.78 -19.04 2.87
C ILE A 163 -7.22 -19.44 2.50
N GLN A 164 -7.58 -19.24 1.22
CA GLN A 164 -8.94 -19.48 0.71
C GLN A 164 -9.43 -20.92 0.95
N SER A 165 -8.55 -21.92 0.84
CA SER A 165 -8.91 -23.33 1.07
C SER A 165 -9.29 -23.63 2.52
N VAL A 166 -8.95 -22.76 3.47
CA VAL A 166 -9.24 -22.93 4.90
C VAL A 166 -10.23 -21.87 5.42
N ARG A 167 -10.84 -21.08 4.54
CA ARG A 167 -11.78 -19.99 4.87
C ARG A 167 -12.98 -20.46 5.69
N MET A 168 -13.39 -21.73 5.54
CA MET A 168 -14.47 -22.34 6.34
C MET A 168 -14.14 -22.38 7.85
N ARG A 169 -12.86 -22.31 8.23
CA ARG A 169 -12.38 -22.27 9.63
C ARG A 169 -11.74 -20.93 10.00
N GLU A 170 -11.96 -19.89 9.20
CA GLU A 170 -11.37 -18.55 9.40
C GLU A 170 -11.65 -17.99 10.80
N GLN A 171 -12.91 -18.03 11.25
CA GLN A 171 -13.30 -17.58 12.60
C GLN A 171 -12.58 -18.33 13.73
N TYR A 172 -12.27 -19.61 13.52
CA TYR A 172 -11.52 -20.43 14.48
C TYR A 172 -10.08 -19.92 14.60
N PHE A 173 -9.40 -19.67 13.49
CA PHE A 173 -8.05 -19.12 13.50
C PHE A 173 -8.00 -17.76 14.15
N LEU A 174 -8.89 -16.84 13.78
CA LEU A 174 -8.93 -15.48 14.34
C LEU A 174 -9.09 -15.51 15.86
N ARG A 175 -10.06 -16.29 16.35
CA ARG A 175 -10.27 -16.47 17.79
C ARG A 175 -9.03 -17.03 18.49
N ASN A 176 -8.34 -17.99 17.87
CA ASN A 176 -7.14 -18.58 18.44
C ASN A 176 -5.94 -17.63 18.42
N VAL A 177 -5.81 -16.77 17.40
CA VAL A 177 -4.82 -15.69 17.38
C VAL A 177 -5.05 -14.77 18.56
N GLU A 178 -6.28 -14.27 18.75
CA GLU A 178 -6.64 -13.37 19.86
C GLU A 178 -6.37 -14.00 21.24
N VAL A 179 -6.81 -15.24 21.45
CA VAL A 179 -6.58 -15.97 22.71
C VAL A 179 -5.08 -16.15 22.96
N SER A 180 -4.31 -16.51 21.92
CA SER A 180 -2.86 -16.70 22.01
C SER A 180 -2.14 -15.39 22.31
N LEU A 181 -2.53 -14.28 21.68
CA LEU A 181 -1.99 -12.93 21.97
C LEU A 181 -2.25 -12.54 23.43
N GLN A 182 -3.48 -12.70 23.91
CA GLN A 182 -3.83 -12.38 25.29
C GLN A 182 -3.06 -13.23 26.31
N LYS A 183 -2.82 -14.51 25.99
CA LYS A 183 -1.98 -15.39 26.83
C LYS A 183 -0.53 -14.92 26.82
N ALA A 184 0.03 -14.61 25.65
CA ALA A 184 1.42 -14.15 25.50
C ALA A 184 1.73 -12.91 26.34
N PHE A 185 0.83 -11.93 26.37
CA PHE A 185 1.02 -10.70 27.17
C PHE A 185 1.05 -10.94 28.69
N ARG A 186 0.53 -12.08 29.16
CA ARG A 186 0.58 -12.47 30.58
C ARG A 186 1.91 -13.17 30.93
N GLU A 187 2.65 -13.69 29.95
CA GLU A 187 3.89 -14.44 30.12
C GLU A 187 5.12 -13.53 30.10
N GLN A 188 5.30 -12.70 31.14
CA GLN A 188 6.31 -11.64 31.18
C GLN A 188 7.76 -12.11 30.90
N LYS A 189 8.12 -13.35 31.27
CA LYS A 189 9.47 -13.90 31.05
C LYS A 189 9.75 -14.22 29.58
N ARG A 190 8.75 -14.74 28.86
CA ARG A 190 8.87 -15.15 27.46
C ARG A 190 8.62 -13.97 26.51
N LEU A 191 7.83 -13.00 26.94
CA LEU A 191 7.37 -11.87 26.13
C LEU A 191 8.48 -11.19 25.29
N PRO A 192 9.66 -10.82 25.83
CA PRO A 192 10.70 -10.16 25.03
C PRO A 192 11.18 -11.00 23.84
N LYS A 193 11.24 -12.33 23.96
CA LYS A 193 11.71 -13.23 22.90
C LYS A 193 10.69 -13.39 21.77
N ILE A 194 9.40 -13.23 22.07
CA ILE A 194 8.30 -13.49 21.13
C ILE A 194 7.71 -12.22 20.51
N MET A 195 8.17 -11.02 20.90
CA MET A 195 7.62 -9.74 20.40
C MET A 195 7.56 -9.64 18.88
N LEU A 196 8.56 -10.19 18.17
CA LEU A 196 8.59 -10.21 16.71
C LEU A 196 7.46 -11.07 16.13
N ASP A 197 7.24 -12.27 16.69
CA ASP A 197 6.15 -13.16 16.26
C ASP A 197 4.78 -12.53 16.56
N LEU A 198 4.63 -11.88 17.72
CA LEU A 198 3.38 -11.19 18.07
C LEU A 198 3.10 -10.00 17.14
N LEU A 199 4.13 -9.23 16.78
CA LEU A 199 3.99 -8.14 15.80
C LEU A 199 3.53 -8.69 14.45
N ARG A 200 4.20 -9.75 13.96
CA ARG A 200 3.86 -10.40 12.68
C ARG A 200 2.43 -10.93 12.67
N ALA A 201 2.01 -11.59 13.76
CA ALA A 201 0.65 -12.07 13.92
C ALA A 201 -0.37 -10.92 13.87
N GLU A 202 -0.09 -9.81 14.55
CA GLU A 202 -0.97 -8.63 14.55
C GLU A 202 -0.98 -7.88 13.21
N ILE A 203 0.11 -7.88 12.44
CA ILE A 203 0.12 -7.34 11.07
C ILE A 203 -0.82 -8.14 10.18
N LEU A 204 -0.69 -9.48 10.17
CA LEU A 204 -1.55 -10.37 9.39
C LEU A 204 -3.02 -10.25 9.80
N LEU A 205 -3.27 -10.15 11.12
CA LEU A 205 -4.61 -9.94 11.66
C LEU A 205 -5.18 -8.58 11.25
N ALA A 206 -4.38 -7.52 11.28
CA ALA A 206 -4.81 -6.18 10.88
C ALA A 206 -5.14 -6.11 9.38
N GLU A 207 -4.32 -6.74 8.53
CA GLU A 207 -4.60 -6.90 7.11
C GLU A 207 -5.94 -7.62 6.86
N TYR A 208 -6.15 -8.72 7.58
CA TYR A 208 -7.41 -9.43 7.51
C TYR A 208 -8.59 -8.54 7.94
N MET A 209 -8.52 -7.96 9.14
CA MET A 209 -9.60 -7.14 9.71
C MET A 209 -9.90 -5.90 8.87
N TRP A 210 -8.91 -5.33 8.20
CA TRP A 210 -9.13 -4.19 7.32
C TRP A 210 -10.02 -4.53 6.12
N THR A 211 -9.93 -5.74 5.58
CA THR A 211 -10.83 -6.20 4.49
C THR A 211 -12.30 -6.19 4.92
N TYR A 212 -12.57 -6.27 6.23
CA TYR A 212 -13.89 -6.28 6.85
C TYR A 212 -14.25 -4.96 7.58
N ALA A 213 -13.50 -3.87 7.38
CA ALA A 213 -13.72 -2.59 8.06
C ALA A 213 -13.67 -2.68 9.60
N ARG A 214 -12.78 -3.54 10.14
CA ARG A 214 -12.57 -3.78 11.58
C ARG A 214 -11.16 -3.41 12.03
N GLU A 215 -10.49 -2.50 11.32
CA GLU A 215 -9.09 -2.14 11.56
C GLU A 215 -8.81 -1.58 12.96
N ALA A 216 -9.81 -1.00 13.63
CA ALA A 216 -9.68 -0.42 14.97
C ALA A 216 -9.42 -1.47 16.09
N GLU A 217 -9.67 -2.75 15.81
CA GLU A 217 -9.57 -3.82 16.82
C GLU A 217 -8.12 -4.26 17.08
N VAL A 218 -7.23 -4.06 16.11
CA VAL A 218 -5.86 -4.61 16.10
C VAL A 218 -4.87 -3.52 16.53
N LYS A 219 -3.78 -3.88 17.25
CA LYS A 219 -2.90 -2.91 17.92
C LYS A 219 -1.40 -3.17 17.68
N PRO A 220 -0.94 -3.35 16.43
CA PRO A 220 0.46 -3.68 16.13
C PRO A 220 1.43 -2.58 16.58
N THR A 221 1.02 -1.31 16.55
CA THR A 221 1.84 -0.15 16.96
C THR A 221 2.39 -0.29 18.37
N ARG A 222 1.58 -0.75 19.32
CA ARG A 222 2.02 -0.87 20.72
C ARG A 222 3.13 -1.89 20.86
N ILE A 223 3.03 -3.01 20.15
CA ILE A 223 4.05 -4.06 20.13
C ILE A 223 5.33 -3.52 19.48
N ALA A 224 5.22 -2.85 18.34
CA ALA A 224 6.36 -2.30 17.61
C ALA A 224 7.16 -1.28 18.45
N LEU A 225 6.48 -0.34 19.10
CA LEU A 225 7.11 0.68 19.95
C LEU A 225 7.64 0.09 21.26
N ALA A 226 6.91 -0.85 21.88
CA ALA A 226 7.36 -1.53 23.10
C ALA A 226 8.63 -2.36 22.85
N ALA A 227 8.76 -2.99 21.68
CA ALA A 227 9.97 -3.67 21.25
C ALA A 227 11.01 -2.75 20.60
N CYS A 228 10.76 -1.44 20.52
CA CYS A 228 11.61 -0.42 19.91
C CYS A 228 12.07 -0.75 18.47
N PHE A 229 11.21 -1.38 17.68
CA PHE A 229 11.51 -1.70 16.28
C PHE A 229 11.56 -0.46 15.38
N ASP A 230 11.07 0.70 15.85
CA ASP A 230 11.17 2.02 15.22
C ASP A 230 12.55 2.68 15.42
N GLN A 231 13.37 2.11 16.31
CA GLN A 231 14.64 2.69 16.77
C GLN A 231 15.87 1.88 16.35
N ILE A 232 15.80 1.06 15.31
CA ILE A 232 16.95 0.28 14.82
C ILE A 232 17.97 1.26 14.22
N PRO A 233 19.20 1.37 14.77
CA PRO A 233 20.11 2.44 14.38
C PRO A 233 20.79 2.20 13.03
N SER A 234 21.05 0.94 12.70
CA SER A 234 21.71 0.52 11.47
C SER A 234 21.31 -0.91 11.07
N SER A 235 21.39 -1.20 9.77
CA SER A 235 21.11 -2.53 9.23
C SER A 235 22.28 -3.52 9.41
N SER A 236 23.44 -3.06 9.88
CA SER A 236 24.68 -3.83 9.95
C SER A 236 25.21 -4.05 11.37
N ASP A 237 24.74 -3.24 12.31
CA ASP A 237 25.24 -3.23 13.67
C ASP A 237 24.48 -4.24 14.54
N VAL A 238 25.03 -5.46 14.62
CA VAL A 238 24.55 -6.49 15.55
C VAL A 238 24.92 -6.14 16.99
N THR A 239 25.94 -5.30 17.18
CA THR A 239 26.38 -4.92 18.52
C THR A 239 25.56 -3.76 19.08
N PRO A 240 24.97 -3.89 20.28
CA PRO A 240 24.24 -2.78 20.88
C PRO A 240 25.20 -1.62 21.21
N SER A 241 24.97 -0.46 20.60
CA SER A 241 25.68 0.77 20.95
C SER A 241 25.55 1.12 22.45
N LYS A 242 26.42 1.99 22.99
CA LYS A 242 26.30 2.49 24.38
C LYS A 242 24.92 3.09 24.69
N VAL A 243 24.28 3.73 23.70
CA VAL A 243 22.92 4.28 23.82
C VAL A 243 21.88 3.16 23.89
N THR A 244 22.09 2.10 23.12
CA THR A 244 21.28 0.88 23.13
C THR A 244 21.32 0.19 24.50
N HIS A 245 22.48 0.16 25.16
CA HIS A 245 22.60 -0.35 26.54
C HIS A 245 21.82 0.45 27.59
N LEU A 246 21.75 1.77 27.47
CA LEU A 246 20.94 2.60 28.37
C LEU A 246 19.44 2.38 28.15
N ARG A 247 19.03 2.12 26.90
CA ARG A 247 17.64 1.77 26.57
C ARG A 247 17.27 0.38 27.06
N LEU A 248 18.15 -0.61 26.91
CA LEU A 248 18.00 -1.97 27.47
C LEU A 248 17.73 -1.94 28.99
N LYS A 249 18.40 -1.05 29.72
CA LYS A 249 18.16 -0.87 31.17
C LYS A 249 16.80 -0.25 31.51
N ARG A 250 16.16 0.46 30.57
CA ARG A 250 14.91 1.19 30.78
C ARG A 250 13.71 0.49 30.14
N ASN A 251 13.94 -0.39 29.18
CA ASN A 251 12.92 -1.15 28.48
C ASN A 251 13.31 -2.65 28.39
N PRO A 252 12.74 -3.51 29.25
CA PRO A 252 13.07 -4.93 29.29
C PRO A 252 12.53 -5.72 28.09
N LEU A 253 11.65 -5.13 27.27
CA LEU A 253 11.06 -5.78 26.10
C LEU A 253 11.92 -5.63 24.83
N PHE A 254 12.87 -4.69 24.84
CA PHE A 254 13.83 -4.54 23.76
C PHE A 254 14.96 -5.54 23.99
N LEU A 255 15.09 -6.56 23.14
CA LEU A 255 16.28 -7.42 23.09
C LEU A 255 17.20 -6.93 21.97
N PRO A 256 18.54 -6.96 22.14
CA PRO A 256 19.42 -6.73 21.01
C PRO A 256 19.20 -7.81 19.93
N PRO A 257 19.49 -7.51 18.66
CA PRO A 257 19.46 -8.53 17.61
C PRO A 257 20.52 -9.60 17.86
N ASN A 258 20.20 -10.85 17.57
CA ASN A 258 21.12 -11.98 17.72
C ASN A 258 22.17 -12.01 16.60
N ASP A 259 21.75 -11.67 15.38
CA ASP A 259 22.56 -11.69 14.18
C ASP A 259 21.98 -10.78 13.10
N ALA A 260 22.63 -10.72 11.93
CA ALA A 260 22.21 -9.87 10.82
C ALA A 260 20.85 -10.28 10.22
N ILE A 261 20.49 -11.56 10.26
CA ILE A 261 19.19 -12.04 9.78
C ILE A 261 18.08 -11.60 10.75
N ASP A 262 18.34 -11.57 12.05
CA ASP A 262 17.39 -11.07 13.06
C ASP A 262 17.17 -9.56 12.88
N ILE A 263 18.21 -8.81 12.51
CA ILE A 263 18.06 -7.40 12.10
C ILE A 263 17.13 -7.30 10.88
N ALA A 264 17.38 -8.11 9.84
CA ALA A 264 16.57 -8.11 8.63
C ALA A 264 15.10 -8.40 8.95
N ASP A 265 14.82 -9.47 9.69
CA ASP A 265 13.48 -9.88 10.12
C ASP A 265 12.74 -8.74 10.85
N ARG A 266 13.42 -8.04 11.75
CA ARG A 266 12.85 -6.89 12.50
C ARG A 266 12.61 -5.68 11.62
N VAL A 267 13.53 -5.35 10.72
CA VAL A 267 13.39 -4.22 9.78
C VAL A 267 12.22 -4.47 8.84
N TYR A 268 12.12 -5.67 8.25
CA TYR A 268 11.03 -6.04 7.36
C TYR A 268 9.67 -6.03 8.08
N ALA A 269 9.56 -6.68 9.24
CA ALA A 269 8.31 -6.68 10.01
C ALA A 269 7.88 -5.27 10.42
N PHE A 270 8.81 -4.42 10.86
CA PHE A 270 8.51 -3.03 11.20
C PHE A 270 7.98 -2.25 10.00
N TRP A 271 8.61 -2.36 8.84
CA TRP A 271 8.16 -1.63 7.65
C TRP A 271 6.88 -2.18 7.04
N SER A 272 6.61 -3.49 7.15
CA SER A 272 5.29 -4.06 6.82
C SER A 272 4.20 -3.43 7.69
N PHE A 273 4.43 -3.28 9.00
CA PHE A 273 3.51 -2.55 9.88
C PHE A 273 3.32 -1.09 9.46
N VAL A 274 4.40 -0.34 9.23
CA VAL A 274 4.30 1.08 8.85
C VAL A 274 3.57 1.24 7.52
N LEU A 275 3.83 0.37 6.54
CA LEU A 275 3.12 0.40 5.26
C LEU A 275 1.62 0.16 5.44
N LEU A 276 1.25 -0.82 6.27
CA LEU A 276 -0.13 -1.13 6.65
C LEU A 276 -0.82 0.09 7.29
N ASP A 277 -0.19 0.71 8.29
CA ASP A 277 -0.75 1.87 9.02
C ASP A 277 -0.93 3.08 8.09
N ILE A 278 0.03 3.34 7.20
CA ILE A 278 -0.05 4.46 6.24
C ILE A 278 -1.18 4.25 5.23
N CYS A 279 -1.25 3.08 4.61
CA CYS A 279 -2.26 2.84 3.58
C CYS A 279 -3.68 2.75 4.20
N ALA A 280 -3.82 2.23 5.43
CA ALA A 280 -5.06 2.31 6.19
C ALA A 280 -5.45 3.77 6.46
N SER A 281 -4.51 4.61 6.90
CA SER A 281 -4.72 6.05 7.10
C SER A 281 -5.16 6.79 5.83
N VAL A 282 -4.52 6.51 4.69
CA VAL A 282 -4.89 7.12 3.40
C VAL A 282 -6.31 6.72 2.98
N ALA A 283 -6.68 5.46 3.21
CA ALA A 283 -8.01 4.95 2.87
C ALA A 283 -9.12 5.49 3.76
N SER A 284 -9.00 5.31 5.08
CA SER A 284 -10.05 5.67 6.04
C SER A 284 -10.01 7.15 6.42
N LYS A 285 -9.02 7.90 5.92
CA LYS A 285 -8.73 9.28 6.32
C LYS A 285 -8.53 9.42 7.84
N MET A 286 -8.04 8.37 8.49
CA MET A 286 -7.72 8.34 9.91
C MET A 286 -6.26 8.73 10.15
N PRO A 287 -5.90 9.26 11.33
CA PRO A 287 -4.50 9.57 11.62
C PRO A 287 -3.69 8.28 11.77
N ILE A 288 -2.43 8.29 11.31
CA ILE A 288 -1.51 7.18 11.56
C ILE A 288 -1.17 7.07 13.05
N ASN A 289 -0.82 5.86 13.49
CA ASN A 289 -0.55 5.56 14.89
C ASN A 289 0.91 5.84 15.32
N ILE A 290 1.81 6.08 14.36
CA ILE A 290 3.24 6.35 14.59
C ILE A 290 3.68 7.66 13.93
N ASP A 291 4.59 8.40 14.58
CA ASP A 291 5.19 9.58 13.97
C ASP A 291 6.34 9.18 13.03
N LEU A 292 6.08 9.25 11.73
CA LEU A 292 7.01 8.85 10.66
C LEU A 292 8.34 9.60 10.66
N PHE A 293 8.38 10.83 11.18
CA PHE A 293 9.60 11.64 11.18
C PHE A 293 10.55 11.27 12.33
N THR A 294 10.06 10.54 13.33
CA THR A 294 10.87 10.10 14.49
C THR A 294 11.51 8.73 14.30
N ILE A 295 11.10 8.00 13.25
CA ILE A 295 11.60 6.67 12.92
C ILE A 295 13.09 6.76 12.59
N LYS A 296 13.90 5.92 13.26
CA LYS A 296 15.34 5.78 12.99
C LYS A 296 15.67 4.54 12.20
N THR A 297 14.78 3.55 12.19
CA THR A 297 14.92 2.29 11.47
C THR A 297 15.22 2.55 9.99
N PRO A 298 16.27 1.93 9.43
CA PRO A 298 16.63 2.10 8.02
C PRO A 298 15.62 1.37 7.12
N LEU A 299 15.48 1.84 5.88
CA LEU A 299 14.73 1.13 4.85
C LEU A 299 15.32 -0.27 4.59
N PRO A 300 14.48 -1.25 4.23
CA PRO A 300 14.94 -2.62 4.04
C PRO A 300 15.95 -2.71 2.89
N LYS A 301 16.93 -3.59 3.07
CA LYS A 301 17.88 -4.02 2.04
C LYS A 301 17.48 -5.41 1.52
N PRO A 302 17.95 -5.83 0.35
CA PRO A 302 17.75 -7.21 -0.09
C PRO A 302 18.33 -8.21 0.92
N TRP A 303 17.71 -9.38 1.06
CA TRP A 303 18.10 -10.41 2.04
C TRP A 303 19.58 -10.81 1.95
N ASN A 304 20.13 -10.92 0.73
CA ASN A 304 21.53 -11.25 0.51
C ASN A 304 22.51 -10.21 1.11
N ALA A 305 22.11 -8.95 1.25
CA ALA A 305 22.93 -7.90 1.85
C ALA A 305 23.11 -8.10 3.36
N TYR A 306 22.18 -8.78 4.04
CA TYR A 306 22.31 -9.12 5.44
C TYR A 306 23.15 -10.38 5.67
N MET A 307 23.26 -11.26 4.68
CA MET A 307 24.05 -12.49 4.75
C MET A 307 25.51 -12.29 4.32
N GLY A 308 25.80 -11.23 3.56
CA GLY A 308 27.14 -10.92 3.05
C GLY A 308 28.12 -10.36 4.10
N PRO A 309 29.43 -10.32 3.79
CA PRO A 309 30.43 -9.72 4.67
C PRO A 309 30.12 -8.22 4.88
N THR A 310 30.19 -7.78 6.14
CA THR A 310 29.80 -6.44 6.61
C THR A 310 30.51 -5.26 5.92
N SER A 311 31.53 -5.52 5.11
CA SER A 311 32.37 -4.52 4.45
C SER A 311 31.81 -3.99 3.12
N ASP A 312 30.84 -4.69 2.49
CA ASP A 312 30.19 -4.26 1.22
C ASP A 312 28.87 -3.50 1.45
N LEU A 313 28.55 -3.15 2.70
CA LEU A 313 27.28 -2.55 3.06
C LEU A 313 27.21 -1.07 2.64
N GLN A 314 26.49 -0.83 1.54
CA GLN A 314 26.04 0.50 1.15
C GLN A 314 25.32 1.18 2.34
N SER A 315 25.53 2.49 2.47
CA SER A 315 24.98 3.31 3.55
C SER A 315 23.48 3.18 3.69
N ASP A 316 23.00 3.08 4.93
CA ASP A 316 21.59 2.99 5.27
C ASP A 316 20.80 4.21 4.77
N ARG A 317 19.71 3.97 4.04
CA ARG A 317 18.74 5.00 3.67
C ARG A 317 17.60 5.00 4.69
N ARG A 318 17.20 6.18 5.16
CA ARG A 318 16.03 6.37 6.04
C ARG A 318 14.86 6.97 5.27
N LEU A 319 13.67 6.92 5.85
CA LEU A 319 12.45 7.43 5.24
C LEU A 319 12.56 8.90 4.82
N THR A 320 13.00 9.75 5.76
CA THR A 320 13.15 11.21 5.56
C THR A 320 14.29 11.60 4.62
N ASP A 321 15.17 10.67 4.26
CA ASP A 321 16.31 10.98 3.39
C ASP A 321 15.85 11.40 1.99
N ILE A 322 14.63 11.02 1.57
CA ILE A 322 14.05 11.43 0.27
C ILE A 322 14.02 12.95 0.09
N PHE A 323 13.99 13.74 1.17
CA PHE A 323 13.99 15.20 1.11
C PHE A 323 15.41 15.81 1.13
N ARG A 324 16.45 15.00 1.35
CA ARG A 324 17.85 15.46 1.29
C ARG A 324 18.29 15.67 -0.16
N PRO A 325 19.26 16.56 -0.43
CA PRO A 325 19.74 16.82 -1.78
C PRO A 325 20.41 15.60 -2.41
N ASN A 326 21.14 14.80 -1.62
CA ASN A 326 21.88 13.61 -2.06
C ASN A 326 21.62 12.44 -1.09
N PRO A 327 20.46 11.76 -1.16
CA PRO A 327 20.19 10.61 -0.32
C PRO A 327 21.06 9.40 -0.71
N PRO A 328 21.36 8.49 0.23
CA PRO A 328 21.81 7.14 -0.09
C PRO A 328 20.82 6.46 -1.05
N PRO A 329 21.26 5.57 -1.98
CA PRO A 329 20.35 4.88 -2.89
C PRO A 329 19.39 3.94 -2.14
N ILE A 330 18.17 3.76 -2.67
CA ILE A 330 17.27 2.69 -2.22
C ILE A 330 17.82 1.37 -2.72
N GLN A 331 17.91 0.38 -1.83
CA GLN A 331 18.58 -0.90 -2.13
C GLN A 331 17.60 -2.04 -2.41
N SER A 332 16.34 -1.93 -2.01
CA SER A 332 15.31 -2.95 -2.21
C SER A 332 14.08 -2.38 -2.91
N ASP A 333 13.37 -3.23 -3.65
CA ASP A 333 12.12 -2.85 -4.29
C ASP A 333 11.03 -2.51 -3.25
N PHE A 334 11.04 -3.19 -2.09
CA PHE A 334 10.18 -2.86 -0.96
C PHE A 334 10.44 -1.45 -0.41
N GLY A 335 11.71 -1.02 -0.37
CA GLY A 335 12.10 0.34 -0.02
C GLY A 335 11.48 1.41 -0.93
N TYR A 336 11.33 1.14 -2.23
CA TYR A 336 10.65 2.05 -3.17
C TYR A 336 9.17 2.16 -2.84
N ILE A 337 8.50 1.04 -2.57
CA ILE A 337 7.08 1.03 -2.18
C ILE A 337 6.85 1.83 -0.90
N ILE A 338 7.65 1.58 0.14
CA ILE A 338 7.56 2.29 1.43
C ILE A 338 7.70 3.81 1.22
N GLN A 339 8.73 4.25 0.48
CA GLN A 339 8.92 5.68 0.25
C GLN A 339 7.81 6.29 -0.62
N ALA A 340 7.33 5.57 -1.64
CA ALA A 340 6.21 6.03 -2.47
C ALA A 340 4.95 6.24 -1.62
N THR A 341 4.61 5.27 -0.76
CA THR A 341 3.43 5.35 0.10
C THR A 341 3.57 6.43 1.16
N PHE A 342 4.77 6.66 1.68
CA PHE A 342 5.04 7.80 2.56
C PHE A 342 4.76 9.13 1.86
N LEU A 343 5.23 9.33 0.62
CA LEU A 343 4.95 10.56 -0.13
C LEU A 343 3.46 10.70 -0.44
N LEU A 344 2.77 9.60 -0.74
CA LEU A 344 1.31 9.58 -0.91
C LEU A 344 0.59 10.08 0.34
N HIS A 345 1.00 9.60 1.52
CA HIS A 345 0.43 10.02 2.78
C HIS A 345 0.69 11.50 3.08
N VAL A 346 1.93 11.98 2.89
CA VAL A 346 2.21 13.41 3.03
C VAL A 346 1.36 14.25 2.06
N ALA A 347 1.13 13.76 0.83
CA ALA A 347 0.27 14.43 -0.14
C ALA A 347 -1.20 14.45 0.31
N SER A 348 -1.72 13.35 0.85
CA SER A 348 -3.11 13.27 1.32
C SER A 348 -3.34 14.15 2.55
N LEU A 349 -2.37 14.21 3.49
CA LEU A 349 -2.40 15.13 4.62
C LEU A 349 -2.47 16.59 4.18
N GLN A 350 -1.61 17.00 3.23
CA GLN A 350 -1.62 18.37 2.71
C GLN A 350 -2.95 18.73 2.04
N LEU A 351 -3.63 17.77 1.41
CA LEU A 351 -4.94 18.01 0.82
C LEU A 351 -6.00 18.23 1.91
N LEU A 352 -6.00 17.40 2.95
CA LEU A 352 -6.91 17.54 4.11
C LEU A 352 -6.65 18.84 4.91
N GLU A 353 -5.40 19.30 4.98
CA GLU A 353 -5.07 20.58 5.63
C GLU A 353 -5.60 21.79 4.87
N ARG A 354 -5.58 21.75 3.53
CA ARG A 354 -6.11 22.84 2.69
C ARG A 354 -7.62 22.90 2.70
N PHE A 355 -8.26 21.75 2.87
CA PHE A 355 -9.71 21.61 2.85
C PHE A 355 -10.14 20.79 4.07
N PRO A 356 -10.13 21.40 5.27
CA PRO A 356 -10.68 20.76 6.45
C PRO A 356 -12.11 20.30 6.13
N LEU A 357 -12.47 19.10 6.55
CA LEU A 357 -13.88 18.69 6.55
C LEU A 357 -14.61 19.74 7.40
N ALA A 358 -15.53 20.49 6.78
CA ALA A 358 -16.31 21.53 7.45
C ALA A 358 -16.88 20.98 8.75
N ASP A 359 -16.73 21.74 9.84
CA ASP A 359 -17.08 21.33 11.20
C ASP A 359 -18.48 20.69 11.21
N GLN A 360 -18.55 19.42 11.62
CA GLN A 360 -19.74 18.93 12.32
C GLN A 360 -19.75 19.62 13.70
N ASP A 361 -20.07 20.91 13.70
CA ASP A 361 -20.41 21.66 14.90
C ASP A 361 -21.81 21.21 15.36
N SER A 362 -21.89 20.01 15.92
CA SER A 362 -22.89 19.68 16.93
C SER A 362 -22.53 18.36 17.63
N SER A 363 -22.16 18.50 18.90
CA SER A 363 -21.80 17.44 19.86
C SER A 363 -20.35 16.95 19.81
N THR A 364 -19.45 17.74 20.41
CA THR A 364 -18.07 17.31 20.69
C THR A 364 -18.05 16.08 21.60
N SER A 365 -17.84 14.92 21.00
CA SER A 365 -17.49 13.68 21.69
C SER A 365 -16.04 13.75 22.17
N PRO A 366 -15.68 13.16 23.33
CA PRO A 366 -14.29 13.08 23.79
C PRO A 366 -13.33 12.46 22.76
N VAL A 367 -13.85 11.62 21.85
CA VAL A 367 -13.10 10.96 20.79
C VAL A 367 -12.67 11.97 19.71
N GLU A 368 -13.54 12.91 19.35
CA GLU A 368 -13.25 13.93 18.32
C GLU A 368 -12.20 14.93 18.80
N THR A 369 -12.21 15.27 20.08
CA THR A 369 -11.18 16.13 20.67
C THR A 369 -9.81 15.45 20.66
N SER A 370 -9.78 14.13 20.91
CA SER A 370 -8.55 13.32 20.82
C SER A 370 -8.04 13.20 19.38
N LEU A 371 -8.93 13.02 18.41
CA LEU A 371 -8.57 12.98 16.99
C LEU A 371 -8.03 14.34 16.54
N LYS A 372 -8.73 15.45 16.82
CA LYS A 372 -8.26 16.82 16.51
C LYS A 372 -6.87 17.09 17.11
N GLY A 373 -6.58 16.60 18.32
CA GLY A 373 -5.25 16.66 18.96
C GLY A 373 -4.18 15.80 18.27
N SER A 374 -4.51 14.59 17.83
CA SER A 374 -3.60 13.71 17.08
C SER A 374 -3.21 14.31 15.73
N TRP A 375 -4.20 14.84 15.00
CA TRP A 375 -3.96 15.59 13.77
C TRP A 375 -3.11 16.84 14.02
N ALA A 376 -3.39 17.62 15.06
CA ALA A 376 -2.61 18.80 15.42
C ALA A 376 -1.14 18.47 15.77
N MET A 377 -0.89 17.35 16.45
CA MET A 377 0.47 16.92 16.78
C MET A 377 1.23 16.49 15.51
N GLN A 378 0.60 15.74 14.61
CA GLN A 378 1.18 15.38 13.30
C GLN A 378 1.44 16.61 12.41
N ARG A 379 0.53 17.58 12.41
CA ARG A 379 0.67 18.88 11.71
C ARG A 379 1.88 19.69 12.16
N SER A 380 2.27 19.58 13.42
CA SER A 380 3.34 20.42 13.99
C SER A 380 4.77 19.98 13.64
N ASN A 381 4.97 18.76 13.11
CA ASN A 381 6.30 18.14 13.06
C ASN A 381 7.16 18.42 11.82
N GLN A 382 6.64 19.03 10.74
CA GLN A 382 7.38 19.82 9.73
C GLN A 382 6.48 20.13 8.53
N SER A 383 6.30 21.41 8.18
CA SER A 383 5.57 21.80 6.96
C SER A 383 6.43 21.57 5.71
N ILE A 384 6.37 20.37 5.14
CA ILE A 384 6.99 20.09 3.83
C ILE A 384 6.27 20.93 2.78
N SER A 385 6.98 21.72 1.97
CA SER A 385 6.31 22.50 0.94
C SER A 385 5.82 21.61 -0.20
N ARG A 386 4.74 22.01 -0.91
CA ARG A 386 4.24 21.28 -2.10
C ARG A 386 5.33 21.11 -3.17
N LYS A 387 6.23 22.09 -3.28
CA LYS A 387 7.37 22.06 -4.21
C LYS A 387 8.40 21.00 -3.80
N ASP A 388 8.72 20.92 -2.52
CA ASP A 388 9.66 19.91 -2.00
C ASP A 388 9.07 18.51 -2.14
N LEU A 389 7.77 18.36 -1.88
CA LEU A 389 7.04 17.11 -2.09
C LEU A 389 7.05 16.68 -3.57
N SER A 390 6.73 17.59 -4.50
CA SER A 390 6.81 17.30 -5.95
C SER A 390 8.24 16.92 -6.36
N THR A 391 9.24 17.63 -5.85
CA THR A 391 10.66 17.34 -6.12
C THR A 391 11.06 15.96 -5.59
N ALA A 392 10.56 15.58 -4.41
CA ALA A 392 10.79 14.26 -3.82
C ALA A 392 10.14 13.13 -4.65
N VAL A 393 8.91 13.35 -5.17
CA VAL A 393 8.24 12.41 -6.08
C VAL A 393 9.03 12.24 -7.38
N ASP A 394 9.48 13.35 -7.98
CA ASP A 394 10.25 13.29 -9.23
C ASP A 394 11.60 12.61 -9.03
N ARG A 395 12.27 12.88 -7.90
CA ARG A 395 13.49 12.17 -7.50
C ARG A 395 13.25 10.66 -7.36
N LEU A 396 12.19 10.25 -6.65
CA LEU A 396 11.84 8.84 -6.50
C LEU A 396 11.65 8.17 -7.87
N VAL A 397 10.88 8.80 -8.77
CA VAL A 397 10.64 8.27 -10.14
C VAL A 397 11.93 8.17 -10.96
N GLN A 398 12.84 9.13 -10.83
CA GLN A 398 14.15 9.10 -11.50
C GLN A 398 15.03 7.96 -10.97
N GLU A 399 15.05 7.75 -9.65
CA GLU A 399 15.81 6.70 -8.97
C GLU A 399 15.23 5.30 -9.24
N THR A 400 13.92 5.16 -9.52
CA THR A 400 13.26 3.88 -9.75
C THR A 400 13.96 3.07 -10.84
N PRO A 401 14.40 1.82 -10.58
CA PRO A 401 15.07 0.97 -11.55
C PRO A 401 14.10 0.50 -12.65
N ASP A 402 14.62 0.18 -13.84
CA ASP A 402 13.81 -0.18 -15.01
C ASP A 402 12.88 -1.40 -14.81
N ARG A 403 13.23 -2.30 -13.88
CA ARG A 403 12.38 -3.45 -13.51
C ARG A 403 11.11 -3.06 -12.75
N LEU A 404 11.15 -1.93 -12.02
CA LEU A 404 10.02 -1.37 -11.27
C LEU A 404 9.28 -0.27 -12.04
N ARG A 405 9.74 0.08 -13.24
CA ARG A 405 9.08 1.07 -14.08
C ARG A 405 7.93 0.41 -14.84
N TRP A 406 6.74 1.00 -14.72
CA TRP A 406 5.61 0.66 -15.57
C TRP A 406 5.94 0.97 -17.03
N LYS A 407 5.93 -0.07 -17.89
CA LYS A 407 6.24 0.07 -19.33
C LYS A 407 5.00 0.23 -20.19
N GLY A 408 3.80 -0.14 -19.71
CA GLY A 408 2.54 0.02 -20.45
C GLY A 408 2.44 -0.73 -21.78
N VAL A 409 3.41 -1.60 -22.12
CA VAL A 409 3.43 -2.32 -23.40
C VAL A 409 2.85 -3.72 -23.23
N ARG A 410 1.75 -4.01 -23.93
CA ARG A 410 1.34 -5.39 -24.26
C ARG A 410 2.33 -5.94 -25.28
N THR A 411 3.27 -6.79 -24.84
CA THR A 411 4.09 -7.54 -25.80
C THR A 411 3.27 -8.68 -26.40
N ALA A 412 3.67 -9.19 -27.56
CA ALA A 412 3.03 -10.36 -28.18
C ALA A 412 3.05 -11.63 -27.29
N GLN A 413 3.81 -11.61 -26.18
CA GLN A 413 3.92 -12.67 -25.18
C GLN A 413 3.23 -12.31 -23.84
N GLY A 414 2.38 -11.28 -23.81
CA GLY A 414 1.72 -10.79 -22.58
C GLY A 414 2.48 -9.65 -21.88
N VAL A 415 1.88 -9.02 -20.87
CA VAL A 415 2.53 -8.01 -20.03
C VAL A 415 3.23 -8.71 -18.87
N THR A 416 4.54 -8.93 -18.91
CA THR A 416 5.31 -9.51 -17.78
C THR A 416 5.74 -8.44 -16.75
N THR A 417 4.87 -7.47 -16.47
CA THR A 417 5.18 -6.44 -15.47
C THR A 417 4.87 -6.98 -14.07
N PRO A 418 5.84 -6.97 -13.14
CA PRO A 418 5.60 -7.49 -11.79
C PRO A 418 4.59 -6.61 -11.04
N SER A 419 3.78 -7.20 -10.17
CA SER A 419 2.76 -6.48 -9.38
C SER A 419 3.34 -5.31 -8.59
N SER A 420 4.57 -5.43 -8.10
CA SER A 420 5.30 -4.35 -7.43
C SER A 420 5.51 -3.11 -8.31
N ALA A 421 5.82 -3.28 -9.59
CA ALA A 421 5.99 -2.17 -10.54
C ALA A 421 4.64 -1.50 -10.85
N ILE A 422 3.58 -2.31 -11.00
CA ILE A 422 2.21 -1.84 -11.21
C ILE A 422 1.77 -0.96 -10.03
N SER A 423 2.03 -1.43 -8.83
CA SER A 423 1.59 -0.75 -7.61
C SER A 423 2.42 0.46 -7.28
N LEU A 424 3.74 0.43 -7.48
CA LEU A 424 4.57 1.62 -7.39
C LEU A 424 4.05 2.70 -8.35
N TYR A 425 3.68 2.33 -9.57
CA TYR A 425 3.10 3.26 -10.53
C TYR A 425 1.79 3.87 -10.03
N PHE A 426 0.86 3.05 -9.53
CA PHE A 426 -0.42 3.56 -9.03
C PHE A 426 -0.26 4.43 -7.77
N ILE A 427 0.64 4.09 -6.86
CA ILE A 427 0.95 4.92 -5.68
C ILE A 427 1.52 6.27 -6.10
N VAL A 428 2.49 6.29 -7.02
CA VAL A 428 3.09 7.54 -7.55
C VAL A 428 2.04 8.36 -8.30
N CYS A 429 1.20 7.72 -9.12
CA CYS A 429 0.13 8.41 -9.84
C CYS A 429 -0.86 9.06 -8.87
N SER A 430 -1.29 8.33 -7.85
CA SER A 430 -2.18 8.83 -6.78
C SER A 430 -1.55 9.97 -5.99
N THR A 431 -0.25 9.87 -5.68
CA THR A 431 0.49 10.94 -5.02
C THR A 431 0.42 12.22 -5.85
N ARG A 432 0.61 12.12 -7.17
CA ARG A 432 0.49 13.27 -8.08
C ARG A 432 -0.94 13.81 -8.18
N ILE A 433 -1.94 12.94 -8.16
CA ILE A 433 -3.36 13.35 -8.07
C ILE A 433 -3.57 14.19 -6.80
N HIS A 434 -3.18 13.70 -5.62
CA HIS A 434 -3.35 14.44 -4.36
C HIS A 434 -2.54 15.75 -4.31
N ILE A 435 -1.32 15.76 -4.86
CA ILE A 435 -0.54 16.99 -4.98
C ILE A 435 -1.27 17.99 -5.86
N ALA A 436 -1.84 17.56 -6.99
CA ALA A 436 -2.47 18.41 -8.00
C ALA A 436 -3.89 18.86 -7.65
N ASP A 437 -4.63 18.06 -6.87
CA ASP A 437 -6.06 18.23 -6.60
C ASP A 437 -6.36 19.60 -5.96
N THR A 438 -7.31 20.31 -6.58
CA THR A 438 -7.84 21.58 -6.10
C THR A 438 -9.00 21.41 -5.13
N ASN A 439 -9.60 20.21 -5.05
CA ASN A 439 -10.72 19.86 -4.16
C ASN A 439 -11.87 20.89 -4.12
N THR A 440 -12.12 21.58 -5.23
CA THR A 440 -13.18 22.59 -5.36
C THR A 440 -14.01 22.34 -6.61
N TYR A 441 -15.26 22.81 -6.61
CA TYR A 441 -16.12 22.86 -7.80
C TYR A 441 -15.95 24.15 -8.60
N GLN A 442 -15.17 25.12 -8.11
CA GLN A 442 -15.06 26.43 -8.76
C GLN A 442 -13.96 26.45 -9.83
N VAL A 443 -12.85 25.78 -9.55
CA VAL A 443 -11.63 25.80 -10.38
C VAL A 443 -11.46 24.49 -11.12
N SER A 444 -11.02 24.57 -12.38
CA SER A 444 -10.68 23.38 -13.17
C SER A 444 -9.59 22.54 -12.50
N ASN A 445 -9.77 21.22 -12.52
CA ASN A 445 -8.82 20.27 -11.92
C ASN A 445 -7.93 19.59 -12.98
N ASP A 446 -7.60 20.29 -14.07
CA ASP A 446 -6.92 19.73 -15.25
C ASP A 446 -5.64 18.94 -14.92
N SER A 447 -4.85 19.42 -13.96
CA SER A 447 -3.61 18.76 -13.56
C SER A 447 -3.84 17.42 -12.84
N ALA A 448 -4.85 17.32 -11.97
CA ALA A 448 -5.20 16.06 -11.34
C ALA A 448 -5.86 15.11 -12.35
N MET A 449 -6.74 15.66 -13.19
CA MET A 449 -7.44 14.93 -14.26
C MET A 449 -6.49 14.28 -15.27
N TYR A 450 -5.36 14.94 -15.58
CA TYR A 450 -4.30 14.33 -16.38
C TYR A 450 -3.79 13.02 -15.77
N HIS A 451 -3.53 13.00 -14.46
CA HIS A 451 -3.06 11.80 -13.75
C HIS A 451 -4.16 10.76 -13.58
N VAL A 452 -5.40 11.17 -13.31
CA VAL A 452 -6.56 10.26 -13.22
C VAL A 452 -6.77 9.52 -14.54
N ARG A 453 -6.79 10.22 -15.68
CA ARG A 453 -6.94 9.55 -16.99
C ARG A 453 -5.80 8.57 -17.29
N ARG A 454 -4.55 8.95 -16.98
CA ARG A 454 -3.40 8.04 -17.10
C ARG A 454 -3.53 6.80 -16.23
N MET A 455 -4.08 6.93 -15.03
CA MET A 455 -4.38 5.80 -14.16
C MET A 455 -5.39 4.87 -14.82
N ILE A 456 -6.51 5.40 -15.32
CA ILE A 456 -7.57 4.64 -15.98
C ILE A 456 -7.09 3.92 -17.23
N ASP A 457 -6.33 4.61 -18.08
CA ASP A 457 -5.74 4.00 -19.27
C ASP A 457 -4.79 2.85 -18.89
N SER A 458 -4.09 2.96 -17.75
CA SER A 458 -3.25 1.88 -17.25
C SER A 458 -4.10 0.70 -16.75
N ILE A 459 -5.22 0.94 -16.07
CA ILE A 459 -6.17 -0.10 -15.65
C ILE A 459 -6.73 -0.85 -16.87
N ARG A 460 -7.06 -0.15 -17.95
CA ARG A 460 -7.53 -0.75 -19.22
C ARG A 460 -6.48 -1.64 -19.88
N LEU A 461 -5.20 -1.34 -19.67
CA LEU A 461 -4.09 -2.10 -20.24
C LEU A 461 -3.82 -3.40 -19.47
N LEU A 462 -4.14 -3.45 -18.18
CA LEU A 462 -3.94 -4.62 -17.32
C LEU A 462 -4.82 -5.80 -17.72
N GLU A 463 -4.26 -7.00 -17.61
CA GLU A 463 -5.01 -8.24 -17.76
C GLU A 463 -5.86 -8.52 -16.51
N PRO A 464 -7.02 -9.19 -16.64
CA PRO A 464 -7.88 -9.51 -15.48
C PRO A 464 -7.13 -10.24 -14.35
N ALA A 465 -6.20 -11.13 -14.69
CA ALA A 465 -5.37 -11.84 -13.73
C ALA A 465 -4.44 -10.90 -12.95
N GLN A 466 -3.85 -9.90 -13.63
CA GLN A 466 -3.00 -8.89 -12.99
C GLN A 466 -3.81 -7.97 -12.09
N ASN A 467 -5.01 -7.56 -12.53
CA ASN A 467 -5.91 -6.77 -11.71
C ASN A 467 -6.22 -7.49 -10.40
N ALA A 468 -6.54 -8.79 -10.45
CA ALA A 468 -6.90 -9.56 -9.27
C ALA A 468 -5.76 -9.74 -8.25
N GLN A 469 -4.50 -9.63 -8.69
CA GLN A 469 -3.30 -9.75 -7.85
C GLN A 469 -2.92 -8.46 -7.11
N LEU A 470 -3.61 -7.34 -7.34
CA LEU A 470 -3.33 -6.09 -6.64
C LEU A 470 -3.97 -6.12 -5.24
N GLY A 471 -3.25 -5.60 -4.25
CA GLY A 471 -3.77 -5.42 -2.89
C GLY A 471 -4.86 -4.35 -2.81
N LEU A 472 -5.77 -4.49 -1.82
CA LEU A 472 -6.91 -3.62 -1.55
C LEU A 472 -6.58 -2.12 -1.57
N ALA A 473 -5.44 -1.74 -1.00
CA ALA A 473 -4.97 -0.37 -0.98
C ALA A 473 -4.96 0.27 -2.38
N ILE A 474 -4.61 -0.47 -3.44
CA ILE A 474 -4.58 0.07 -4.81
C ILE A 474 -5.99 0.30 -5.36
N TYR A 475 -6.94 -0.59 -5.06
CA TYR A 475 -8.34 -0.37 -5.46
C TYR A 475 -8.94 0.85 -4.76
N ILE A 476 -8.55 1.08 -3.50
CA ILE A 476 -8.93 2.31 -2.79
C ILE A 476 -8.35 3.55 -3.47
N LEU A 477 -7.11 3.48 -3.99
CA LEU A 477 -6.57 4.59 -4.79
C LEU A 477 -7.34 4.83 -6.09
N TRP A 478 -7.88 3.76 -6.71
CA TRP A 478 -8.74 3.89 -7.89
C TRP A 478 -10.09 4.52 -7.53
N ASP A 479 -10.65 4.20 -6.36
CA ASP A 479 -11.85 4.86 -5.84
C ASP A 479 -11.60 6.37 -5.59
N LEU A 480 -10.47 6.73 -4.98
CA LEU A 480 -10.09 8.14 -4.82
C LEU A 480 -9.96 8.87 -6.17
N ALA A 481 -9.45 8.20 -7.21
CA ALA A 481 -9.41 8.76 -8.56
C ALA A 481 -10.82 8.93 -9.16
N ALA A 482 -11.73 7.99 -8.88
CA ALA A 482 -13.13 8.10 -9.28
C ALA A 482 -13.86 9.27 -8.59
N LEU A 483 -13.53 9.56 -7.33
CA LEU A 483 -14.06 10.74 -6.63
C LEU A 483 -13.60 12.06 -7.28
N VAL A 484 -12.35 12.14 -7.75
CA VAL A 484 -11.84 13.31 -8.49
C VAL A 484 -12.57 13.46 -9.83
N LEU A 485 -12.77 12.36 -10.56
CA LEU A 485 -13.58 12.32 -11.79
C LEU A 485 -15.00 12.83 -11.55
N LEU A 486 -15.66 12.29 -10.52
CA LEU A 486 -17.04 12.63 -10.19
C LEU A 486 -17.17 14.11 -9.84
N ARG A 487 -16.20 14.66 -9.08
CA ARG A 487 -16.14 16.09 -8.77
C ARG A 487 -16.06 16.93 -10.04
N GLU A 488 -15.21 16.54 -10.98
CA GLU A 488 -15.03 17.26 -12.25
C GLU A 488 -16.27 17.17 -13.16
N ILE A 489 -16.92 16.01 -13.25
CA ILE A 489 -18.20 15.84 -13.96
C ILE A 489 -19.25 16.79 -13.37
N LYS A 490 -19.37 16.82 -12.05
CA LYS A 490 -20.30 17.68 -11.33
C LYS A 490 -20.01 19.17 -11.57
N ARG A 491 -18.74 19.57 -11.56
CA ARG A 491 -18.32 20.94 -11.91
C ARG A 491 -18.73 21.31 -13.33
N LEU A 492 -18.41 20.47 -14.31
CA LEU A 492 -18.73 20.74 -15.72
C LEU A 492 -20.24 20.81 -15.95
N ARG A 493 -21.03 19.97 -15.27
CA ARG A 493 -22.50 20.06 -15.31
C ARG A 493 -23.02 21.36 -14.71
N ARG A 494 -22.47 21.83 -13.58
CA ARG A 494 -22.80 23.15 -13.00
C ARG A 494 -22.53 24.27 -14.01
N GLN A 495 -21.32 24.30 -14.59
CA GLN A 495 -20.97 25.28 -15.62
C GLN A 495 -21.85 25.20 -16.88
N GLY A 496 -22.22 23.98 -17.29
CA GLY A 496 -23.13 23.77 -18.42
C GLY A 496 -24.54 24.32 -18.15
N ASN A 497 -25.04 24.16 -16.92
CA ASN A 497 -26.32 24.71 -16.49
C ASN A 497 -26.29 26.23 -16.38
N ASP A 498 -25.20 26.81 -15.86
CA ASP A 498 -25.01 28.26 -15.77
C ASP A 498 -24.93 28.90 -17.16
N ILE A 499 -24.22 28.27 -18.11
CA ILE A 499 -24.11 28.74 -19.49
C ILE A 499 -25.43 28.56 -20.26
N ALA A 500 -26.18 27.47 -20.01
CA ALA A 500 -27.49 27.25 -20.61
C ALA A 500 -28.52 28.31 -20.15
N PHE A 501 -28.34 28.88 -18.97
CA PHE A 501 -29.10 30.04 -18.49
C PHE A 501 -28.70 31.34 -19.21
N GLU A 502 -27.46 31.47 -19.70
CA GLU A 502 -26.92 32.73 -20.22
C GLU A 502 -26.75 32.84 -21.76
N LYS A 503 -26.62 31.75 -22.55
CA LYS A 503 -26.61 31.83 -24.03
C LYS A 503 -26.68 30.49 -24.81
N VAL A 504 -27.47 30.54 -25.89
CA VAL A 504 -27.74 29.50 -26.91
C VAL A 504 -26.52 29.20 -27.80
N VAL A 505 -26.08 27.93 -27.79
CA VAL A 505 -25.67 27.05 -28.93
C VAL A 505 -24.37 27.37 -29.71
N ALA A 506 -23.22 27.43 -29.04
CA ALA A 506 -21.95 27.13 -29.74
C ALA A 506 -20.88 26.50 -28.84
N LYS A 507 -20.92 26.76 -27.53
CA LYS A 507 -19.99 26.19 -26.54
C LYS A 507 -20.51 24.92 -25.84
N GLY A 508 -21.80 24.60 -26.02
CA GLY A 508 -22.46 23.45 -25.38
C GLY A 508 -21.94 22.09 -25.89
N ASP A 509 -21.58 21.98 -27.17
CA ASP A 509 -21.19 20.70 -27.77
C ASP A 509 -19.86 20.17 -27.22
N SER A 510 -18.90 21.06 -26.96
CA SER A 510 -17.59 20.67 -26.40
C SER A 510 -17.67 20.29 -24.92
N LEU A 511 -18.52 20.96 -24.14
CA LEU A 511 -18.68 20.68 -22.71
C LEU A 511 -19.47 19.37 -22.52
N GLY A 512 -20.53 19.18 -23.30
CA GLY A 512 -21.30 17.95 -23.32
C GLY A 512 -20.44 16.74 -23.70
N LEU A 513 -19.61 16.87 -24.75
CA LEU A 513 -18.68 15.80 -25.13
C LEU A 513 -17.67 15.48 -24.01
N ALA A 514 -17.13 16.51 -23.35
CA ALA A 514 -16.21 16.32 -22.23
C ALA A 514 -16.88 15.55 -21.07
N VAL A 515 -18.11 15.94 -20.68
CA VAL A 515 -18.87 15.25 -19.64
C VAL A 515 -19.11 13.78 -20.02
N VAL A 516 -19.56 13.50 -21.24
CA VAL A 516 -19.80 12.12 -21.73
C VAL A 516 -18.52 11.27 -21.65
N THR A 517 -17.36 11.82 -22.03
CA THR A 517 -16.09 11.07 -21.94
C THR A 517 -15.71 10.74 -20.49
N LEU A 518 -15.91 11.68 -19.56
CA LEU A 518 -15.61 11.46 -18.15
C LEU A 518 -16.59 10.48 -17.50
N GLU A 519 -17.87 10.52 -17.89
CA GLU A 519 -18.87 9.55 -17.44
C GLU A 519 -18.50 8.13 -17.88
N ALA A 520 -18.06 7.95 -19.13
CA ALA A 520 -17.60 6.64 -19.62
C ALA A 520 -16.36 6.13 -18.85
N ASP A 521 -15.43 7.04 -18.50
CA ASP A 521 -14.28 6.72 -17.66
C ASP A 521 -14.71 6.30 -16.24
N LEU A 522 -15.67 7.01 -15.64
CA LEU A 522 -16.23 6.71 -14.33
C LEU A 522 -17.00 5.38 -14.32
N ASP A 523 -17.83 5.13 -15.33
CA ASP A 523 -18.57 3.88 -15.51
C ASP A 523 -17.64 2.67 -15.62
N PHE A 524 -16.56 2.82 -16.39
CA PHE A 524 -15.52 1.79 -16.49
C PHE A 524 -14.88 1.49 -15.12
N LEU A 525 -14.52 2.53 -14.35
CA LEU A 525 -13.94 2.35 -13.02
C LEU A 525 -14.91 1.66 -12.05
N ILE A 526 -16.16 2.16 -11.95
CA ILE A 526 -17.19 1.56 -11.09
C ILE A 526 -17.42 0.10 -11.47
N GLY A 527 -17.55 -0.20 -12.76
CA GLY A 527 -17.74 -1.57 -13.24
C GLY A 527 -16.56 -2.48 -12.86
N THR A 528 -15.33 -2.00 -13.05
CA THR A 528 -14.11 -2.74 -12.68
C THR A 528 -14.04 -2.99 -11.17
N LEU A 529 -14.26 -1.95 -10.36
CA LEU A 529 -14.24 -2.06 -8.89
C LEU A 529 -15.37 -2.96 -8.36
N THR A 530 -16.55 -2.94 -8.98
CA THR A 530 -17.69 -3.81 -8.62
C THR A 530 -17.35 -5.29 -8.82
N VAL A 531 -16.66 -5.63 -9.92
CA VAL A 531 -16.19 -7.02 -10.13
C VAL A 531 -15.14 -7.40 -9.09
N LEU A 532 -14.25 -6.47 -8.74
CA LEU A 532 -13.21 -6.69 -7.74
C LEU A 532 -13.75 -6.71 -6.31
N SER A 533 -14.95 -6.20 -6.03
CA SER A 533 -15.51 -6.12 -4.68
C SER A 533 -16.29 -7.36 -4.23
N ILE A 534 -16.48 -8.37 -5.10
CA ILE A 534 -17.35 -9.54 -4.83
C ILE A 534 -16.97 -10.27 -3.53
N ASP A 535 -15.69 -10.30 -3.17
CA ASP A 535 -15.17 -10.95 -1.95
C ASP A 535 -14.53 -9.95 -0.96
N ARG A 536 -14.83 -8.65 -1.10
CA ARG A 536 -14.14 -7.57 -0.36
C ARG A 536 -15.16 -6.59 0.23
N PRO A 537 -15.67 -6.85 1.45
CA PRO A 537 -16.72 -6.03 2.07
C PRO A 537 -16.37 -4.54 2.14
N LEU A 538 -15.16 -4.18 2.56
CA LEU A 538 -14.75 -2.76 2.60
C LEU A 538 -14.81 -2.13 1.20
N LEU A 539 -14.26 -2.80 0.18
CA LEU A 539 -14.29 -2.27 -1.19
C LEU A 539 -15.71 -2.15 -1.72
N LEU A 540 -16.58 -3.11 -1.39
CA LEU A 540 -17.98 -3.07 -1.77
C LEU A 540 -18.69 -1.86 -1.17
N GLU A 541 -18.42 -1.56 0.10
CA GLU A 541 -18.97 -0.37 0.76
C GLU A 541 -18.51 0.92 0.10
N GLU A 542 -17.22 1.04 -0.24
CA GLU A 542 -16.66 2.21 -0.96
C GLU A 542 -17.32 2.37 -2.34
N VAL A 543 -17.42 1.30 -3.13
CA VAL A 543 -18.05 1.32 -4.46
C VAL A 543 -19.53 1.71 -4.37
N GLN A 544 -20.26 1.22 -3.35
CA GLN A 544 -21.63 1.62 -3.09
C GLN A 544 -21.73 3.09 -2.64
N GLY A 545 -20.76 3.58 -1.85
CA GLY A 545 -20.60 4.98 -1.51
C GLY A 545 -20.43 5.85 -2.76
N LEU A 546 -19.54 5.46 -3.66
CA LEU A 546 -19.28 6.14 -4.92
C LEU A 546 -20.52 6.19 -5.82
N ALA A 547 -21.28 5.08 -5.92
CA ALA A 547 -22.53 5.04 -6.66
C ALA A 547 -23.59 6.02 -6.08
N ARG A 548 -23.74 6.05 -4.74
CA ARG A 548 -24.62 7.02 -4.06
C ARG A 548 -24.19 8.46 -4.31
N LEU A 549 -22.89 8.73 -4.26
CA LEU A 549 -22.33 10.06 -4.53
C LEU A 549 -22.56 10.49 -5.99
N ARG A 550 -22.52 9.55 -6.94
CA ARG A 550 -22.81 9.84 -8.36
C ARG A 550 -24.22 10.39 -8.54
N ASP A 551 -25.19 9.79 -7.86
CA ASP A 551 -26.61 10.15 -7.98
C ASP A 551 -26.97 11.38 -7.13
N SER A 552 -26.20 11.66 -6.08
CA SER A 552 -26.39 12.86 -5.28
C SER A 552 -26.18 14.13 -6.11
N PRO A 553 -26.97 15.21 -5.88
CA PRO A 553 -26.67 16.51 -6.47
C PRO A 553 -25.26 16.94 -6.06
N PRO A 554 -24.59 17.82 -6.80
CA PRO A 554 -23.35 18.39 -6.33
C PRO A 554 -23.69 19.17 -5.04
N SER A 555 -23.30 18.65 -3.88
CA SER A 555 -23.67 19.22 -2.58
C SER A 555 -23.09 20.62 -2.44
N ASP A 556 -23.87 21.52 -1.84
CA ASP A 556 -23.53 22.93 -1.53
C ASP A 556 -22.53 23.07 -0.37
N VAL A 557 -21.75 22.03 -0.06
CA VAL A 557 -20.55 22.20 0.76
C VAL A 557 -19.46 22.74 -0.15
N ASP A 558 -19.63 23.99 -0.59
CA ASP A 558 -18.46 24.78 -0.94
C ASP A 558 -17.71 24.98 0.37
N PRO A 559 -16.47 24.47 0.54
CA PRO A 559 -15.70 24.72 1.76
C PRO A 559 -15.42 26.21 1.98
N ASP A 560 -15.71 27.06 0.99
CA ASP A 560 -15.61 28.51 1.01
C ASP A 560 -16.95 29.25 1.21
N ASP A 561 -18.10 28.54 1.26
CA ASP A 561 -19.40 29.17 1.62
C ASP A 561 -19.52 29.22 3.15
N ASP A 562 -18.55 29.89 3.77
CA ASP A 562 -18.68 30.42 5.12
C ASP A 562 -19.85 31.40 5.06
N GLY A 563 -21.00 30.92 5.52
CA GLY A 563 -22.28 31.60 5.44
C GLY A 563 -22.19 33.06 5.89
N MET A 564 -21.94 33.95 4.93
CA MET A 564 -22.29 35.36 5.01
C MET A 564 -23.80 35.48 4.84
N ARG A 565 -24.55 34.82 5.73
CA ARG A 565 -25.91 35.26 6.05
C ARG A 565 -25.76 36.58 6.77
N ASN A 566 -25.99 37.67 6.03
CA ASN A 566 -26.34 38.95 6.59
C ASN A 566 -27.66 38.79 7.34
N ASP A 567 -27.60 38.31 8.59
CA ASP A 567 -28.74 38.39 9.51
C ASP A 567 -28.88 39.86 9.93
N GLU A 568 -29.75 40.58 9.20
CA GLU A 568 -30.35 41.81 9.71
C GLU A 568 -31.07 41.51 11.03
N PRO A 569 -30.83 42.29 12.10
CA PRO A 569 -31.50 42.06 13.36
C PRO A 569 -32.92 42.61 13.29
N THR A 570 -33.90 41.76 13.01
CA THR A 570 -35.29 42.05 13.35
C THR A 570 -35.46 41.88 14.86
N SER A 571 -35.38 43.00 15.57
CA SER A 571 -35.84 43.11 16.94
C SER A 571 -37.34 42.84 16.98
N GLU A 572 -37.76 41.78 17.67
CA GLU A 572 -39.05 41.83 18.35
C GLU A 572 -39.04 40.99 19.63
N ASN A 573 -39.35 41.70 20.70
CA ASN A 573 -39.39 41.26 22.08
C ASN A 573 -40.48 40.19 22.29
N ASN A 574 -40.18 39.17 23.09
CA ASN A 574 -40.91 38.99 24.36
C ASN A 574 -40.26 37.94 25.28
N PRO A 575 -40.15 38.20 26.59
CA PRO A 575 -39.66 37.26 27.58
C PRO A 575 -40.80 36.60 28.36
N SER A 576 -40.75 35.29 28.59
CA SER A 576 -41.30 34.71 29.83
C SER A 576 -40.87 33.26 30.08
N SER A 577 -40.29 33.10 31.27
CA SER A 577 -40.30 31.93 32.15
C SER A 577 -39.78 30.58 31.64
N VAL A 578 -38.58 30.22 32.10
CA VAL A 578 -38.26 28.81 32.42
C VAL A 578 -37.93 28.74 33.91
N SER A 579 -38.83 28.09 34.65
CA SER A 579 -38.63 27.66 36.03
C SER A 579 -37.61 26.53 36.12
N ALA A 580 -36.83 26.55 37.18
CA ALA A 580 -35.94 25.49 37.61
C ALA A 580 -36.71 24.32 38.28
N ALA A 581 -36.29 23.09 38.02
CA ALA A 581 -36.33 21.92 38.92
C ALA A 581 -35.45 20.82 38.30
N LEU A 582 -34.26 20.45 38.83
CA LEU A 582 -33.98 19.57 39.99
C LEU A 582 -34.71 18.22 39.96
N LEU A 583 -33.94 17.13 39.83
CA LEU A 583 -34.09 15.78 40.44
C LEU A 583 -33.02 14.85 39.80
N THR A 584 -31.82 14.66 40.37
CA THR A 584 -31.42 13.59 41.32
C THR A 584 -32.02 12.20 41.07
N THR A 585 -31.19 11.30 40.51
CA THR A 585 -30.75 9.94 40.98
C THR A 585 -31.78 9.00 41.64
N PRO A 586 -31.63 7.66 41.57
CA PRO A 586 -30.40 6.88 41.83
C PRO A 586 -29.55 6.57 40.61
#